data_AF-A0A537M7F1-F1
#
_entry.id   AF-A0A537M7F1-F1
#
_cell.length_a   1.000
_cell.length_b   1.000
_cell.length_c   1.000
_cell.angle_alpha   90.00
_cell.angle_beta   90.00
_cell.angle_gamma   90.00
#
_symmetry.space_group_name_H-M   'P 1'
#
loop_
_entity.id
_entity.type
_entity.pdbx_description
1 polymer ?
#
loop_
_entity_poly.entity_id
_entity_poly.type
_entity_poly.pdbx_seq_one_letter_code
_entity_poly.pdbx_strand_id
1 'polypeptide(L)'
;MSTEAAPDSQDLIAAYKAILRDVLDKRPSGMRQRLAEALGKNRSFITQIANPAYQTPIPAQHVHSIIQVCHFSAQERDRFLEAYHRAHPQRAEEP
;
A
#
# COMPACT_ATOMS: atom_id res chain seq x y z
N MET A 1 11.60 -16.76 -25.44
CA MET A 1 12.08 -16.17 -24.18
C MET A 1 11.21 -14.97 -23.88
N SER A 2 10.85 -14.84 -22.61
CA SER A 2 9.66 -14.20 -22.04
C SER A 2 9.36 -12.80 -22.55
N THR A 3 8.09 -12.58 -22.90
CA THR A 3 7.50 -11.26 -23.10
C THR A 3 7.69 -10.43 -21.82
N GLU A 4 8.51 -9.38 -21.88
CA GLU A 4 8.39 -8.23 -20.98
C GLU A 4 7.02 -7.59 -21.25
N ALA A 5 5.98 -8.17 -20.67
CA ALA A 5 4.70 -7.51 -20.56
C ALA A 5 4.89 -6.39 -19.55
N ALA A 6 4.61 -5.16 -19.94
CA ALA A 6 4.55 -4.05 -19.00
C ALA A 6 3.69 -4.51 -17.80
N PRO A 7 4.16 -4.34 -16.55
CA PRO A 7 3.45 -4.83 -15.39
C PRO A 7 2.04 -4.26 -15.42
N ASP A 8 1.03 -5.14 -15.39
CA ASP A 8 -0.36 -4.73 -15.34
C ASP A 8 -0.58 -3.82 -14.13
N SER A 9 -1.55 -2.91 -14.21
CA SER A 9 -1.89 -2.03 -13.08
C SER A 9 -2.15 -2.83 -11.80
N GLN A 10 -2.63 -4.06 -11.94
CA GLN A 10 -2.80 -5.01 -10.84
C GLN A 10 -1.49 -5.47 -10.21
N ASP A 11 -0.46 -5.79 -11.01
CA ASP A 11 0.86 -6.17 -10.52
C ASP A 11 1.54 -5.00 -9.79
N LEU A 12 1.36 -3.79 -10.30
CA LEU A 12 1.85 -2.58 -9.65
C LEU A 12 1.14 -2.33 -8.31
N ILE A 13 -0.18 -2.57 -8.24
CA ILE A 13 -0.94 -2.51 -6.99
C ILE A 13 -0.45 -3.57 -6.00
N ALA A 14 -0.26 -4.80 -6.47
CA ALA A 14 0.23 -5.90 -5.65
C ALA A 14 1.64 -5.59 -5.09
N ALA A 15 2.50 -4.93 -5.86
CA ALA A 15 3.87 -4.58 -5.46
C ALA A 15 3.93 -3.68 -4.22
N TYR A 16 3.22 -2.53 -4.21
CA TYR A 16 3.25 -1.66 -3.03
C TYR A 16 2.52 -2.28 -1.82
N LYS A 17 1.48 -3.10 -2.07
CA LYS A 17 0.78 -3.83 -1.01
C LYS A 17 1.66 -4.91 -0.37
N ALA A 18 2.52 -5.55 -1.15
CA ALA A 18 3.50 -6.51 -0.63
C ALA A 18 4.47 -5.83 0.35
N ILE A 19 4.92 -4.60 0.04
CA ILE A 19 5.73 -3.79 0.96
C ILE A 19 4.96 -3.50 2.25
N LEU A 20 3.71 -3.05 2.14
CA LEU A 20 2.87 -2.80 3.32
C LEU A 20 2.68 -4.07 4.16
N ARG A 21 2.44 -5.21 3.52
CA ARG A 21 2.29 -6.51 4.19
C ARG A 21 3.56 -6.89 4.95
N ASP A 22 4.72 -6.76 4.33
CA ASP A 22 6.01 -7.05 4.94
C ASP A 22 6.27 -6.17 6.17
N VAL A 23 5.97 -4.87 6.07
CA VAL A 23 6.06 -3.94 7.21
C VAL A 23 5.11 -4.34 8.36
N LEU A 24 3.89 -4.77 8.03
CA LEU A 24 2.91 -5.25 9.00
C LEU A 24 3.30 -6.58 9.64
N ASP A 25 3.96 -7.47 8.89
CA ASP A 25 4.40 -8.78 9.37
C ASP A 25 5.59 -8.65 10.34
N LYS A 26 6.54 -7.77 10.00
CA LYS A 26 7.67 -7.40 10.86
C LYS A 26 7.26 -6.75 12.18
N ARG A 27 5.99 -6.29 12.31
CA ARG A 27 5.49 -5.52 13.46
C ARG A 27 4.19 -6.12 14.02
N PRO A 28 4.24 -7.28 14.71
CA PRO A 28 3.05 -8.01 15.15
C PRO A 28 2.26 -7.36 16.30
N SER A 29 2.67 -6.21 16.84
CA SER A 29 2.08 -5.56 18.03
C SER A 29 0.76 -4.81 17.77
N GLY A 30 -0.25 -5.46 17.20
CA GLY A 30 -1.58 -4.87 16.99
C GLY A 30 -1.63 -3.78 15.90
N MET A 31 -0.62 -3.74 15.02
CA MET A 31 -0.46 -2.72 13.98
C MET A 31 -1.69 -2.59 13.07
N ARG A 32 -2.31 -3.73 12.71
CA ARG A 32 -3.54 -3.78 11.89
C ARG A 32 -4.74 -3.13 12.59
N GLN A 33 -4.82 -3.25 13.92
CA GLN A 33 -5.89 -2.63 14.70
C GLN A 33 -5.67 -1.12 14.80
N ARG A 34 -4.45 -0.68 15.10
CA ARG A 34 -4.10 0.75 15.08
C ARG A 34 -4.35 1.39 13.71
N LEU A 35 -4.07 0.67 12.62
CA LEU A 35 -4.40 1.13 11.27
C LEU A 35 -5.89 1.31 11.08
N ALA A 36 -6.70 0.34 11.54
CA ALA A 36 -8.16 0.42 11.46
C ALA A 36 -8.69 1.67 12.19
N GLU A 37 -8.20 1.89 13.41
CA GLU A 37 -8.57 3.04 14.24
C GLU A 37 -8.14 4.37 13.61
N ALA A 38 -6.87 4.48 13.18
CA ALA A 38 -6.33 5.70 12.60
C ALA A 38 -6.97 6.07 11.25
N LEU A 39 -7.40 5.08 10.46
CA LEU A 39 -8.10 5.30 9.20
C LEU A 39 -9.61 5.48 9.40
N GLY A 40 -10.15 5.23 10.61
CA GLY A 40 -11.59 5.17 10.85
C GLY A 40 -12.29 4.09 10.01
N LYS A 41 -11.60 2.97 9.75
CA LYS A 41 -12.07 1.86 8.90
C LYS A 41 -12.12 0.55 9.66
N ASN A 42 -12.82 -0.42 9.08
CA ASN A 42 -12.97 -1.76 9.65
C ASN A 42 -11.75 -2.65 9.35
N ARG A 43 -11.57 -3.72 10.14
CA ARG A 43 -10.52 -4.74 9.93
C ARG A 43 -10.54 -5.37 8.54
N SER A 44 -11.72 -5.52 7.93
CA SER A 44 -11.86 -6.02 6.55
C SER A 44 -11.17 -5.12 5.54
N PHE A 45 -11.31 -3.80 5.68
CA PHE A 45 -10.61 -2.83 4.83
C PHE A 45 -9.09 -2.95 4.99
N ILE A 46 -8.60 -3.07 6.24
CA ILE A 46 -7.17 -3.26 6.51
C ILE A 46 -6.64 -4.54 5.85
N THR A 47 -7.44 -5.61 5.90
CA THR A 47 -7.08 -6.89 5.26
C THR A 47 -7.01 -6.74 3.74
N GLN A 48 -7.93 -6.00 3.11
CA GLN A 48 -7.92 -5.76 1.66
C GLN A 48 -6.74 -4.90 1.21
N ILE A 49 -6.35 -3.87 1.97
CA ILE A 49 -5.21 -3.03 1.60
C ILE A 49 -3.87 -3.70 1.90
N ALA A 50 -3.81 -4.59 2.90
CA ALA A 50 -2.60 -5.32 3.26
C ALA A 50 -2.42 -6.64 2.48
N ASN A 51 -3.44 -7.11 1.76
CA ASN A 51 -3.36 -8.33 0.97
C ASN A 51 -3.20 -7.98 -0.52
N PRO A 52 -2.05 -8.34 -1.15
CA PRO A 52 -1.80 -8.05 -2.55
C PRO A 52 -2.75 -8.78 -3.53
N ALA A 53 -3.47 -9.81 -3.08
CA ALA A 53 -4.46 -10.50 -3.89
C ALA A 53 -5.68 -9.61 -4.23
N TYR A 54 -5.93 -8.55 -3.47
CA TYR A 54 -7.02 -7.61 -3.76
C TYR A 54 -6.55 -6.50 -4.68
N GLN A 55 -7.33 -6.24 -5.73
CA GLN A 55 -7.05 -5.19 -6.70
C GLN A 55 -7.50 -3.80 -6.23
N THR A 56 -8.24 -3.70 -5.13
CA THR A 56 -8.76 -2.42 -4.63
C THR A 56 -7.60 -1.48 -4.27
N PRO A 57 -7.45 -0.34 -4.96
CA PRO A 57 -6.35 0.57 -4.70
C PRO A 57 -6.53 1.29 -3.36
N ILE A 58 -5.42 1.65 -2.72
CA ILE A 58 -5.45 2.45 -1.50
C ILE A 58 -5.71 3.91 -1.88
N PRO A 59 -6.74 4.58 -1.30
CA PRO A 59 -6.95 6.00 -1.52
C PRO A 59 -5.76 6.84 -1.02
N ALA A 60 -5.31 7.83 -1.79
CA ALA A 60 -4.17 8.69 -1.45
C ALA A 60 -4.30 9.35 -0.06
N GLN A 61 -5.50 9.76 0.35
CA GLN A 61 -5.79 10.29 1.69
C GLN A 61 -5.40 9.33 2.84
N HIS A 62 -5.38 8.02 2.58
CA HIS A 62 -5.03 7.01 3.57
C HIS A 62 -3.54 6.64 3.53
N VAL A 63 -2.83 6.92 2.43
CA VAL A 63 -1.41 6.55 2.24
C VAL A 63 -0.53 7.18 3.33
N HIS A 64 -0.64 8.48 3.55
CA HIS A 64 0.13 9.19 4.57
C HIS A 64 -0.13 8.63 5.98
N SER A 65 -1.39 8.41 6.33
CA SER A 65 -1.77 7.83 7.63
C SER A 65 -1.21 6.42 7.81
N ILE A 66 -1.22 5.58 6.77
CA ILE A 66 -0.63 4.22 6.81
C ILE A 66 0.87 4.30 7.10
N ILE A 67 1.60 5.15 6.37
CA ILE A 67 3.06 5.34 6.53
C ILE A 67 3.39 5.79 7.95
N GLN A 68 2.64 6.77 8.48
CA GLN A 68 2.82 7.29 9.84
C GLN A 68 2.53 6.23 10.90
N VAL A 69 1.38 5.56 10.80
CA VAL A 69 0.92 4.57 11.79
C VAL A 69 1.85 3.37 11.80
N CYS A 70 2.18 2.83 10.63
CA CYS A 70 3.16 1.74 10.50
C CYS A 70 4.60 2.15 10.81
N HIS A 71 4.88 3.40 11.18
CA HIS A 71 6.22 3.93 11.47
C HIS A 71 7.25 3.54 10.39
N PHE A 72 6.91 3.76 9.13
CA PHE A 72 7.82 3.48 8.01
C PHE A 72 9.14 4.26 8.20
N SER A 73 10.26 3.60 7.97
CA SER A 73 11.55 4.28 7.81
C SER A 73 11.54 5.12 6.53
N ALA A 74 12.48 6.07 6.42
CA ALA A 74 12.60 6.91 5.22
C ALA A 74 12.75 6.07 3.93
N GLN A 75 13.51 4.98 3.98
CA GLN A 75 13.70 4.08 2.83
C GLN A 75 12.42 3.28 2.49
N GLU A 76 11.73 2.73 3.50
CA GLU A 76 10.48 1.99 3.26
C GLU A 76 9.40 2.91 2.68
N ARG A 77 9.33 4.15 3.19
CA ARG A 77 8.38 5.16 2.72
C ARG A 77 8.63 5.49 1.26
N ASP A 78 9.88 5.74 0.90
CA ASP A 78 10.25 6.12 -0.47
C ASP A 78 9.92 4.98 -1.46
N ARG A 79 10.30 3.74 -1.12
CA ARG A 79 9.96 2.56 -1.92
C ARG A 79 8.45 2.35 -2.06
N PHE A 80 7.69 2.56 -0.98
CA PHE A 80 6.25 2.42 -1.01
C PHE A 80 5.60 3.49 -1.91
N LEU A 81 6.02 4.75 -1.77
CA LEU A 81 5.49 5.86 -2.57
C LEU A 81 5.87 5.74 -4.03
N GLU A 82 7.10 5.34 -4.35
CA GLU A 82 7.53 5.07 -5.72
C GLU A 82 6.65 4.00 -6.37
N ALA A 83 6.46 2.86 -5.69
CA ALA A 83 5.61 1.79 -6.19
C ALA A 83 4.13 2.22 -6.29
N TYR A 84 3.65 3.01 -5.33
CA TYR A 84 2.29 3.57 -5.35
C TYR A 84 2.08 4.53 -6.54
N HIS A 85 3.03 5.41 -6.83
CA HIS A 85 2.95 6.33 -7.98
C HIS A 85 2.98 5.58 -9.31
N ARG A 86 3.83 4.55 -9.43
CA ARG A 86 3.85 3.70 -10.63
C ARG A 86 2.50 3.02 -10.86
N ALA A 87 1.84 2.56 -9.79
CA ALA A 87 0.51 1.95 -9.86
C ALA A 87 -0.63 2.94 -10.15
N HIS A 88 -0.40 4.23 -9.97
CA HIS A 88 -1.41 5.29 -10.08
C HIS A 88 -0.94 6.46 -10.97
N PRO A 89 -0.67 6.23 -12.27
CA PRO A 89 -0.18 7.28 -13.17
C PRO A 89 -1.20 8.42 -13.37
N GLN A 90 -2.51 8.13 -13.37
CA GLN A 90 -3.60 9.11 -13.56
C GLN A 90 -3.85 10.06 -12.37
N ARG A 91 -3.12 9.92 -11.25
CA ARG A 91 -3.25 10.85 -10.11
C ARG A 91 -2.16 11.92 -10.06
N ALA A 92 -1.23 11.91 -11.01
CA ALA A 92 -0.31 13.03 -11.24
C ALA A 92 -0.97 14.20 -12.01
N GLU A 93 -2.20 13.99 -12.50
CA GLU A 93 -2.99 14.93 -13.30
C GLU A 93 -4.26 15.34 -12.55
N GLU A 94 -4.15 15.92 -11.36
CA GLU A 94 -5.19 16.81 -10.84
C GLU A 94 -4.72 18.27 -11.06
N PRO A 95 -5.35 19.05 -11.97
CA PRO A 95 -5.05 20.47 -12.21
C PRO A 95 -5.56 21.40 -11.11
#